data_AF-A0A3P7NMP7-F1
#
_entry.id   AF-A0A3P7NMP7-F1
#
_cell.length_a   1.000
_cell.length_b   1.000
_cell.length_c   1.000
_cell.angle_alpha   90.00
_cell.angle_beta   90.00
_cell.angle_gamma   90.00
#
_symmetry.space_group_name_H-M   'P 1'
#
loop_
_entity.id
_entity.type
_entity.pdbx_description
1 polymer ?
#
loop_
_entity_poly.entity_id
_entity_poly.type
_entity_poly.pdbx_seq_one_letter_code
_entity_poly.pdbx_strand_id
1 'polypeptide(L)'
;MSSQQWSLSLKEILEELQIYDLGKKSEAWLQEALPANPRLTVDENGKYLFKPPYRIKGKNSLLAVLKKHHLEGKGGILLSDLNECIPAAEKHIEV
;
A
#
# COMPACT_ATOMS: atom_id res chain seq x y z
N MET A 1 -1.50 15.48 -6.34
CA MET A 1 -2.57 14.55 -6.74
C MET A 1 -2.96 13.77 -5.51
N SER A 2 -4.21 13.81 -5.12
CA SER A 2 -4.75 13.20 -3.91
C SER A 2 -4.49 11.69 -3.95
N SER A 3 -3.60 11.18 -3.10
CA SER A 3 -3.49 9.74 -2.82
C SER A 3 -4.75 9.29 -2.07
N GLN A 4 -5.90 9.27 -2.75
CA GLN A 4 -7.12 8.71 -2.19
C GLN A 4 -6.93 7.20 -2.11
N GLN A 5 -6.75 6.73 -0.89
CA GLN A 5 -6.57 5.33 -0.55
C GLN A 5 -7.96 4.78 -0.23
N TRP A 6 -8.80 4.61 -1.25
CA TRP A 6 -10.16 4.10 -1.12
C TRP A 6 -10.16 2.59 -1.35
N SER A 7 -10.96 1.88 -0.55
CA SER A 7 -11.10 0.43 -0.64
C SER A 7 -11.94 0.09 -1.87
N LEU A 8 -11.36 -0.65 -2.80
CA LEU A 8 -11.96 -1.00 -4.09
C LEU A 8 -12.24 -2.49 -4.15
N SER A 9 -13.42 -2.88 -4.63
CA SER A 9 -13.75 -4.28 -4.89
C SER A 9 -13.04 -4.78 -6.15
N LEU A 10 -12.88 -6.10 -6.31
CA LEU A 10 -12.30 -6.69 -7.54
C LEU A 10 -12.95 -6.12 -8.81
N LYS A 11 -14.29 -6.05 -8.82
CA LYS A 11 -15.08 -5.50 -9.93
C LYS A 11 -14.75 -4.03 -10.21
N GLU A 12 -14.71 -3.19 -9.18
CA GLU A 12 -14.39 -1.77 -9.33
C GLU A 12 -12.97 -1.58 -9.91
N ILE A 13 -12.00 -2.40 -9.48
CA ILE A 13 -10.64 -2.38 -10.04
C ILE A 13 -10.65 -2.77 -11.53
N LEU A 14 -11.39 -3.82 -11.90
CA LEU A 14 -11.50 -4.26 -13.30
C LEU A 14 -12.21 -3.21 -14.17
N GLU A 15 -13.25 -2.55 -13.63
CA GLU A 15 -13.97 -1.46 -14.31
C GLU A 15 -13.08 -0.23 -14.51
N GLU A 16 -12.35 0.21 -13.48
CA GLU A 16 -11.41 1.34 -13.57
C GLU A 16 -10.25 1.06 -14.53
N LEU A 17 -9.76 -0.18 -14.59
CA LEU A 17 -8.73 -0.61 -15.54
C LEU A 17 -9.28 -0.89 -16.94
N GLN A 18 -10.61 -0.74 -17.15
CA GLN A 18 -11.30 -1.06 -18.39
C GLN A 18 -11.06 -2.49 -18.89
N ILE A 19 -10.90 -3.43 -17.95
CA ILE A 19 -10.67 -4.85 -18.24
C ILE A 19 -12.01 -5.58 -18.22
N TYR A 20 -12.61 -5.71 -19.41
CA TYR A 20 -13.92 -6.36 -19.57
C TYR A 20 -13.83 -7.82 -20.02
N ASP A 21 -12.71 -8.22 -20.65
CA ASP A 21 -12.51 -9.56 -21.23
C ASP A 21 -11.62 -10.45 -20.33
N LEU A 22 -11.89 -10.43 -19.03
CA LEU A 22 -11.15 -11.27 -18.09
C LEU A 22 -11.75 -12.68 -18.11
N GLY A 23 -10.98 -13.67 -18.57
CA GLY A 23 -11.42 -15.07 -18.51
C GLY A 23 -11.69 -15.49 -17.06
N LYS A 24 -12.74 -16.28 -16.81
CA LYS A 24 -13.15 -16.74 -15.46
C LYS A 24 -12.01 -17.31 -14.60
N LYS A 25 -10.99 -17.92 -15.23
CA LYS A 25 -9.77 -18.39 -14.55
C LYS A 25 -8.91 -17.24 -14.01
N SER A 26 -8.74 -16.17 -14.77
CA SER A 26 -8.01 -14.99 -14.36
C SER A 26 -8.72 -14.24 -13.23
N GLU A 27 -10.07 -14.23 -13.24
CA GLU A 27 -10.86 -13.60 -12.18
C GLU A 27 -10.69 -14.35 -10.86
N ALA A 28 -10.81 -15.69 -10.91
CA ALA A 28 -10.54 -16.56 -9.77
C ALA A 28 -9.10 -16.40 -9.26
N TRP A 29 -8.13 -16.35 -10.17
CA TRP A 29 -6.73 -16.14 -9.81
C TRP A 29 -6.49 -14.78 -9.13
N LEU A 30 -7.08 -13.68 -9.62
CA LEU A 30 -6.97 -12.37 -8.97
C LEU A 30 -7.62 -12.37 -7.59
N GLN A 31 -8.75 -13.06 -7.42
CA GLN A 31 -9.43 -13.18 -6.14
C GLN A 31 -8.57 -13.91 -5.09
N GLU A 32 -7.69 -14.82 -5.50
CA GLU A 32 -6.72 -15.48 -4.63
C GLU A 32 -5.39 -14.70 -4.49
N ALA A 33 -4.93 -14.03 -5.55
CA ALA A 33 -3.65 -13.33 -5.58
C ALA A 33 -3.67 -12.00 -4.83
N LEU A 34 -4.79 -11.26 -4.88
CA LEU A 34 -4.94 -9.98 -4.17
C LEU A 34 -4.85 -10.11 -2.64
N PRO A 35 -5.53 -11.06 -1.96
CA PRO A 35 -5.34 -11.26 -0.52
C PRO A 35 -3.97 -11.80 -0.16
N ALA A 36 -3.29 -12.50 -1.09
CA ALA A 36 -1.93 -12.99 -0.88
C ALA A 36 -0.87 -11.86 -0.89
N ASN A 37 -1.21 -10.66 -1.38
CA ASN A 37 -0.26 -9.55 -1.47
C ASN A 37 -0.14 -8.83 -0.11
N PRO A 38 1.04 -8.82 0.53
CA PRO A 38 1.24 -8.14 1.82
C PRO A 38 1.08 -6.61 1.74
N ARG A 39 1.07 -6.05 0.51
CA ARG A 39 0.80 -4.63 0.22
C ARG A 39 -0.69 -4.33 0.08
N LEU A 40 -1.58 -5.30 0.28
CA LEU A 40 -3.03 -5.11 0.24
C LEU A 40 -3.63 -5.56 1.58
N THR A 41 -4.70 -4.89 2.00
CA THR A 41 -5.54 -5.31 3.12
C THR A 41 -6.93 -5.57 2.56
N VAL A 42 -7.50 -6.72 2.88
CA VAL A 42 -8.89 -7.04 2.50
C VAL A 42 -9.78 -6.65 3.68
N ASP A 43 -10.73 -5.77 3.41
CA ASP A 43 -11.75 -5.35 4.37
C ASP A 43 -12.84 -6.43 4.50
N GLU A 44 -13.67 -6.39 5.56
CA GLU A 44 -14.71 -7.41 5.82
C GLU A 44 -15.77 -7.47 4.71
N ASN A 45 -15.89 -6.42 3.90
CA ASN A 45 -16.73 -6.36 2.70
C ASN A 45 -16.08 -6.94 1.43
N GLY A 46 -14.89 -7.55 1.52
CA GLY A 46 -14.16 -8.07 0.35
C GLY A 46 -13.56 -6.96 -0.52
N LYS A 47 -13.37 -5.76 0.03
CA LYS A 47 -12.74 -4.63 -0.65
C LYS A 47 -11.23 -4.60 -0.38
N TYR A 48 -10.45 -4.33 -1.40
CA TYR A 48 -9.00 -4.23 -1.33
C TYR A 48 -8.59 -2.80 -1.05
N LEU A 49 -7.85 -2.62 0.05
CA LEU A 49 -7.21 -1.38 0.42
C LEU A 49 -5.71 -1.51 0.21
N PHE A 50 -5.09 -0.53 -0.45
CA PHE A 50 -3.63 -0.46 -0.50
C PHE A 50 -3.06 -0.37 0.92
N LYS A 51 -2.09 -1.20 1.24
CA LYS A 51 -1.34 -1.21 2.50
C LYS A 51 0.10 -0.83 2.18
N PRO A 52 0.52 0.41 2.47
CA PRO A 52 1.91 0.79 2.30
C PRO A 52 2.81 -0.10 3.18
N PRO A 53 4.05 -0.39 2.73
CA PRO A 53 4.99 -1.23 3.47
C PRO A 53 5.29 -0.66 4.86
N TYR A 54 5.23 0.67 5.01
CA TYR A 54 5.37 1.35 6.28
C TYR A 54 4.15 2.24 6.54
N ARG A 55 3.52 2.07 7.72
CA ARG A 55 2.40 2.92 8.12
C ARG A 55 2.92 4.21 8.72
N ILE A 56 3.40 5.12 7.88
CA ILE A 56 3.98 6.39 8.31
C ILE A 56 2.93 7.47 8.09
N LYS A 57 2.49 8.12 9.17
CA LYS A 57 1.50 9.21 9.11
C LYS A 57 2.09 10.60 9.36
N GLY A 58 3.36 10.67 9.77
CA GLY A 58 4.06 11.92 10.10
C GLY A 58 5.43 11.66 10.75
N LYS A 59 6.10 12.73 11.20
CA LYS A 59 7.47 12.68 11.75
C LYS A 59 7.65 11.67 12.89
N ASN A 60 6.69 11.58 13.81
CA ASN A 60 6.75 10.65 14.94
C ASN A 60 6.67 9.18 14.51
N SER A 61 5.80 8.84 13.55
CA SER A 61 5.74 7.48 13.01
C SER A 61 7.00 7.12 12.23
N LEU A 62 7.60 8.07 11.49
CA LEU A 62 8.86 7.85 10.80
C LEU A 62 9.98 7.50 11.78
N LEU A 63 10.08 8.27 12.87
CA LEU A 63 11.08 8.06 13.91
C LEU A 63 10.89 6.70 14.62
N ALA A 64 9.64 6.28 14.83
CA ALA A 64 9.33 4.95 15.38
C ALA A 64 9.74 3.81 14.44
N VAL A 65 9.48 3.95 13.13
CA VAL A 65 9.89 2.95 12.13
C VAL A 65 11.41 2.89 12.02
N LEU A 66 12.10 4.03 11.96
CA LEU A 66 13.57 4.11 11.96
C LEU A 66 14.19 3.46 13.20
N LYS A 67 13.65 3.75 14.39
CA LYS A 67 14.10 3.11 15.64
C LYS A 67 13.94 1.60 15.57
N LYS A 68 12.80 1.11 15.08
CA LYS A 68 12.56 -0.33 14.91
C LYS A 68 13.52 -0.95 13.90
N HIS A 69 13.77 -0.28 12.78
CA HIS A 69 14.71 -0.72 11.74
C HIS A 69 16.16 -0.80 12.25
N HIS A 70 16.55 0.17 13.08
CA HIS A 70 17.85 0.18 13.77
C HIS A 70 17.96 -0.98 14.76
N LEU A 71 16.92 -1.23 15.56
CA LEU A 71 16.88 -2.34 16.53
C LEU A 71 16.88 -3.72 15.85
N GLU A 72 16.20 -3.87 14.71
CA GLU A 72 16.19 -5.10 13.92
C GLU A 72 17.45 -5.27 13.05
N GLY A 73 18.35 -4.29 13.02
CA GLY A 73 19.56 -4.34 12.18
C GLY A 73 19.29 -4.30 10.67
N LYS A 74 18.09 -3.88 10.26
CA LYS A 74 17.64 -3.89 8.86
C LYS A 74 18.19 -2.71 8.03
N GLY A 75 19.01 -1.85 8.63
CA GLY A 75 19.69 -0.74 7.95
C GLY A 75 18.78 0.48 7.72
N GLY A 76 18.96 1.17 6.58
CA GLY A 76 18.20 2.37 6.22
C GLY A 76 16.85 2.07 5.56
N ILE A 77 16.02 3.10 5.45
CA ILE A 77 14.75 3.07 4.70
C ILE A 77 14.94 3.93 3.45
N LEU A 78 14.50 3.44 2.29
CA LEU A 78 14.57 4.19 1.04
C LEU A 78 13.59 5.36 1.05
N LEU A 79 14.02 6.49 0.50
CA LEU A 79 13.15 7.65 0.33
C LEU A 79 11.98 7.36 -0.62
N SER A 80 12.16 6.46 -1.59
CA SER A 80 11.09 5.98 -2.47
C SER A 80 9.96 5.31 -1.69
N ASP A 81 10.29 4.36 -0.80
CA ASP A 81 9.32 3.72 0.10
C ASP A 81 8.64 4.75 1.01
N LEU A 82 9.40 5.74 1.48
CA LEU A 82 8.86 6.83 2.31
C LEU A 82 7.85 7.68 1.56
N ASN A 83 8.15 8.02 0.30
CA ASN A 83 7.30 8.84 -0.55
C ASN A 83 6.04 8.09 -1.02
N GLU A 84 6.10 6.77 -1.13
CA GLU A 84 4.93 5.91 -1.33
C GLU A 84 4.01 5.87 -0.10
N CYS A 85 4.55 6.11 1.10
CA CYS A 85 3.78 6.10 2.36
C CYS A 85 3.23 7.49 2.73
N ILE A 86 3.97 8.56 2.46
CA ILE A 86 3.58 9.93 2.78
C ILE A 86 3.87 10.84 1.58
N PRO A 87 2.88 11.62 1.10
CA PRO A 87 3.14 12.67 0.12
C PRO A 87 4.09 13.73 0.71
N ALA A 88 5.15 14.07 -0.01
CA ALA A 88 6.20 15.00 0.44
C ALA A 88 6.94 14.50 1.70
N ALA A 89 7.38 13.24 1.65
CA ALA A 89 8.30 12.63 2.60
C ALA A 89 9.55 13.50 2.88
N GLU A 90 10.10 14.15 1.86
CA GLU A 90 11.27 15.04 1.98
C GLU A 90 11.03 16.22 2.93
N LYS A 91 9.85 16.85 2.86
CA LYS A 91 9.46 17.93 3.81
C LYS A 91 9.37 17.47 5.26
N HIS A 92 9.20 16.17 5.49
CA HIS A 92 9.14 15.60 6.83
C HIS A 92 10.52 15.26 7.39
N ILE A 93 11.53 15.14 6.53
CA ILE A 93 12.93 14.88 6.89
C ILE A 93 13.72 16.19 7.02
N GLU A 94 13.25 17.27 6.37
CA GLU A 94 13.87 18.59 6.50
C GLU A 94 13.90 19.03 7.98
N VAL A 95 15.14 19.31 8.41
CA VAL A 95 15.56 19.78 9.74
C VAL A 95 15.40 21.29 9.85
#